data_AF-A0AAN0VU58-F1
#
_entry.id   AF-A0AAN0VU58-F1
#
_cell.length_a   1.000
_cell.length_b   1.000
_cell.length_c   1.000
_cell.angle_alpha   90.00
_cell.angle_beta   90.00
_cell.angle_gamma   90.00
#
_symmetry.space_group_name_H-M   'P 1'
#
loop_
_entity.id
_entity.type
_entity.pdbx_description
1 polymer ?
#
loop_
_entity_poly.entity_id
_entity_poly.type
_entity_poly.pdbx_seq_one_letter_code
_entity_poly.pdbx_strand_id
1 'polypeptide(L)'
;MFFNIQYVKPMLTWLIFTASAVAIYCGLFAYSPERELYIWYSERKGFVEENVWVDIYMSTLLALTVLLNSIFILITTLVYKKLTRKKFDDKAG
;
A
#
# COMPACT_ATOMS: atom_id res chain seq x y z
N MET A 1 18.16 -10.06 27.19
CA MET A 1 17.12 -9.07 26.81
C MET A 1 15.86 -9.85 26.46
N PHE A 2 14.90 -9.96 27.37
CA PHE A 2 13.66 -10.71 27.13
C PHE A 2 12.73 -9.85 26.28
N PHE A 3 12.60 -10.17 24.99
CA PHE A 3 11.54 -9.58 24.16
C PHE A 3 10.20 -10.03 24.73
N ASN A 4 9.42 -9.07 25.23
CA ASN A 4 8.10 -9.35 25.76
C ASN A 4 7.18 -9.75 24.59
N ILE A 5 6.84 -11.05 24.53
CA ILE A 5 6.13 -11.73 23.43
C ILE A 5 4.79 -11.04 23.08
N GLN A 6 4.21 -10.30 24.03
CA GLN A 6 2.97 -9.55 23.84
C GLN A 6 3.07 -8.49 22.75
N TYR A 7 4.24 -7.88 22.52
CA TYR A 7 4.44 -6.86 21.48
C TYR A 7 4.91 -7.43 20.14
N VAL A 8 5.32 -8.70 20.10
CA VAL A 8 5.87 -9.33 18.89
C VAL A 8 4.80 -9.45 17.80
N LYS A 9 3.58 -9.82 18.17
CA LYS A 9 2.45 -9.94 17.22
C LYS A 9 2.09 -8.63 16.54
N PRO A 10 1.76 -7.52 17.27
CA PRO A 10 1.44 -6.26 16.61
C PRO A 10 2.63 -5.70 15.82
N MET A 11 3.87 -5.90 16.29
CA MET A 11 5.07 -5.50 15.55
C MET A 11 5.23 -6.25 14.23
N LEU A 12 5.04 -7.58 14.22
CA LEU A 12 5.08 -8.38 13.00
C LEU A 12 3.98 -7.97 12.01
N THR A 13 2.76 -7.74 12.50
CA THR A 13 1.66 -7.25 11.66
C THR A 13 1.99 -5.89 11.03
N TRP A 14 2.57 -4.98 11.81
CA TRP A 14 3.02 -3.68 11.30
C TRP A 14 4.11 -3.84 10.24
N LEU A 15 5.12 -4.69 10.48
CA LEU A 15 6.19 -4.95 9.51
C LEU A 15 5.65 -5.54 8.20
N ILE A 16 4.68 -6.45 8.26
CA ILE A 16 4.04 -7.03 7.07
C ILE A 16 3.32 -5.94 6.27
N PHE A 17 2.54 -5.07 6.92
CA PHE A 17 1.81 -4.01 6.24
C PHE A 17 2.71 -2.87 5.73
N THR A 18 3.83 -2.62 6.38
CA THR A 18 4.85 -1.71 5.88
C THR A 18 5.56 -2.32 4.66
N ALA A 19 5.93 -3.61 4.73
CA ALA A 19 6.53 -4.31 3.60
C ALA A 19 5.58 -4.38 2.39
N SER A 20 4.28 -4.58 2.60
CA SER A 20 3.29 -4.52 1.51
C SER A 20 3.19 -3.13 0.90
N ALA A 21 3.25 -2.06 1.71
CA ALA A 21 3.27 -0.69 1.20
C ALA A 21 4.49 -0.45 0.30
N VAL A 22 5.68 -0.87 0.75
CA VAL A 22 6.92 -0.75 -0.05
C VAL A 22 6.82 -1.55 -1.34
N ALA A 23 6.34 -2.79 -1.28
CA ALA A 23 6.19 -3.63 -2.46
C ALA A 23 5.21 -3.02 -3.48
N ILE A 24 4.09 -2.46 -3.01
CA ILE A 24 3.12 -1.76 -3.86
C ILE A 24 3.78 -0.53 -4.50
N TYR A 25 4.49 0.30 -3.73
CA TYR A 25 5.17 1.48 -4.26
C TYR A 25 6.20 1.11 -5.32
N CYS A 26 7.07 0.13 -5.04
CA CYS A 26 8.06 -0.36 -6.00
C CYS A 26 7.40 -0.92 -7.26
N GLY A 27 6.30 -1.64 -7.13
CA GLY A 27 5.52 -2.14 -8.26
C GLY A 27 4.96 -1.00 -9.10
N LEU A 28 4.28 -0.03 -8.47
CA LEU A 28 3.75 1.13 -9.18
C LEU A 28 4.87 1.92 -9.87
N PHE A 29 5.98 2.16 -9.20
CA PHE A 29 7.13 2.87 -9.77
C PHE A 29 7.74 2.13 -10.97
N ALA A 30 7.96 0.82 -10.86
CA ALA A 30 8.60 0.03 -11.90
C ALA A 30 7.73 -0.14 -13.17
N TYR A 31 6.41 -0.21 -13.01
CA TYR A 31 5.47 -0.47 -14.11
C TYR A 31 4.73 0.78 -14.61
N SER A 32 4.85 1.92 -13.94
CA SER A 32 4.18 3.15 -14.36
C SER A 32 4.92 3.79 -15.55
N PRO A 33 4.22 4.10 -16.66
CA PRO A 33 4.84 4.67 -17.85
C PRO A 33 5.07 6.19 -17.68
N GLU A 34 6.06 6.55 -16.87
CA GLU A 34 6.36 7.94 -16.50
C GLU A 34 6.46 8.88 -17.71
N ARG A 35 7.18 8.45 -18.76
CA ARG A 35 7.40 9.27 -19.97
C ARG A 35 6.10 9.53 -20.73
N GLU A 36 5.23 8.54 -20.84
CA GLU A 36 3.95 8.68 -21.53
C GLU A 36 3.01 9.59 -20.73
N LEU A 37 3.03 9.45 -19.39
CA LEU A 37 2.29 10.32 -18.48
C LEU A 37 2.78 11.77 -18.57
N TYR A 38 4.08 12.00 -18.68
CA TYR A 38 4.65 13.33 -18.86
C TYR A 38 4.15 13.97 -20.16
N ILE A 39 4.25 13.24 -21.27
CA ILE A 39 3.79 13.74 -22.58
C ILE A 39 2.30 14.08 -22.50
N TRP A 40 1.46 13.14 -22.05
CA TRP A 40 0.02 13.35 -21.91
C TRP A 40 -0.34 14.54 -21.01
N TYR A 41 0.40 14.72 -19.91
CA TYR A 41 0.17 15.84 -19.00
C TYR A 41 0.58 17.17 -19.63
N SER A 42 1.76 17.21 -20.26
CA SER A 42 2.30 18.41 -20.90
C SER A 42 1.46 18.88 -22.08
N GLU A 43 0.89 17.95 -22.86
CA GLU A 43 -0.04 18.26 -23.96
C GLU A 43 -1.32 18.93 -23.47
N ARG A 44 -1.79 18.61 -22.26
CA ARG A 44 -3.05 19.13 -21.70
C ARG A 44 -2.89 20.37 -20.83
N LYS A 45 -1.76 20.49 -20.13
CA LYS A 45 -1.52 21.50 -19.09
C LYS A 45 -0.42 22.49 -19.45
N GLY A 46 0.26 22.29 -20.58
CA GLY A 46 1.40 23.09 -21.00
C GLY A 46 2.72 22.53 -20.48
N PHE A 47 3.82 23.19 -20.86
CA PHE A 47 5.16 22.79 -20.43
C PHE A 47 5.29 22.84 -18.90
N VAL A 48 5.79 21.76 -18.32
CA VAL A 48 6.10 21.66 -16.90
C VAL A 48 7.57 21.32 -16.76
N GLU A 49 8.26 22.07 -15.89
CA GLU A 49 9.65 21.81 -15.54
C GLU A 49 9.81 20.39 -14.97
N GLU A 50 10.92 19.74 -15.31
CA GLU A 50 11.19 18.36 -14.95
C GLU A 50 11.09 18.12 -13.43
N ASN A 51 11.64 19.02 -12.62
CA ASN A 51 11.58 18.93 -11.15
C ASN A 51 10.14 18.92 -10.63
N VAL A 52 9.30 19.80 -11.16
CA VAL A 52 7.89 19.90 -10.77
C VAL A 52 7.12 18.66 -11.21
N TRP A 53 7.43 18.12 -12.39
CA TRP A 53 6.84 16.87 -12.85
C TRP A 53 7.20 15.70 -11.95
N VAL A 54 8.47 15.54 -11.59
CA VAL A 54 8.94 14.48 -10.70
C VAL A 54 8.22 14.56 -9.36
N ASP A 55 8.05 15.75 -8.78
CA ASP A 55 7.32 15.93 -7.52
C ASP A 55 5.85 15.52 -7.63
N ILE A 56 5.16 15.92 -8.70
CA ILE A 56 3.76 15.53 -8.97
C ILE A 56 3.67 14.02 -9.15
N TYR A 57 4.55 13.44 -9.96
CA TYR A 57 4.56 12.02 -10.27
C TYR A 57 4.80 11.18 -9.02
N MET A 58 5.86 11.49 -8.24
CA MET A 58 6.20 10.79 -7.01
C MET A 58 5.11 10.93 -5.95
N SER A 59 4.52 12.12 -5.80
CA SER A 59 3.39 12.35 -4.88
C SER A 59 2.16 11.55 -5.29
N THR A 60 1.90 11.44 -6.60
CA THR A 60 0.78 10.64 -7.13
C THR A 60 0.99 9.15 -6.85
N LEU A 61 2.19 8.63 -7.11
CA LEU A 61 2.54 7.24 -6.80
C LEU A 61 2.44 6.94 -5.30
N LEU A 62 2.88 7.86 -4.44
CA LEU A 62 2.77 7.73 -3.00
C LEU A 62 1.31 7.70 -2.55
N ALA A 63 0.46 8.60 -3.06
CA ALA A 63 -0.96 8.63 -2.75
C ALA A 63 -1.67 7.33 -3.18
N LEU A 64 -1.39 6.85 -4.39
CA LEU A 64 -1.91 5.56 -4.88
C LEU A 64 -1.44 4.39 -4.02
N THR A 65 -0.18 4.40 -3.60
CA THR A 65 0.37 3.38 -2.69
C THR A 65 -0.39 3.36 -1.36
N VAL A 66 -0.61 4.52 -0.74
CA VAL A 66 -1.34 4.63 0.53
C VAL A 66 -2.77 4.12 0.38
N LEU A 67 -3.45 4.48 -0.71
CA LEU A 67 -4.81 4.01 -0.99
C LEU A 67 -4.87 2.49 -1.17
N LEU A 68 -4.02 1.92 -2.03
CA LEU A 68 -3.98 0.49 -2.28
C LEU A 68 -3.58 -0.31 -1.03
N ASN A 69 -2.59 0.17 -0.27
CA ASN A 69 -2.20 -0.49 0.97
C ASN A 69 -3.30 -0.41 2.03
N SER A 70 -4.05 0.69 2.10
CA SER A 70 -5.21 0.81 3.00
C SER A 70 -6.33 -0.16 2.63
N ILE A 71 -6.62 -0.31 1.33
CA ILE A 71 -7.58 -1.31 0.83
C ILE A 71 -7.10 -2.73 1.18
N PHE A 72 -5.82 -3.03 0.98
CA PHE A 72 -5.23 -4.31 1.33
C PHE A 72 -5.37 -4.63 2.84
N ILE A 73 -5.07 -3.67 3.71
CA ILE A 73 -5.25 -3.81 5.17
C ILE A 73 -6.72 -4.07 5.51
N LEU A 74 -7.65 -3.32 4.91
CA LEU A 74 -9.08 -3.47 5.14
C LEU A 74 -9.58 -4.86 4.74
N ILE A 75 -9.24 -5.33 3.53
CA ILE A 75 -9.61 -6.66 3.04
C ILE A 75 -9.04 -7.74 3.97
N THR A 76 -7.75 -7.65 4.31
CA THR A 76 -7.08 -8.61 5.20
C THR A 76 -7.77 -8.68 6.57
N THR A 77 -8.16 -7.53 7.12
CA THR A 77 -8.87 -7.44 8.40
C THR A 77 -10.27 -8.06 8.32
N LEU A 78 -11.03 -7.78 7.26
CA LEU A 78 -12.36 -8.35 7.05
C LEU A 78 -12.32 -9.86 6.87
N VAL A 79 -11.36 -10.37 6.09
CA VAL A 79 -11.14 -11.82 5.88
C VAL A 79 -10.75 -12.49 7.19
N TYR A 80 -9.81 -11.91 7.95
CA TYR A 80 -9.39 -12.44 9.25
C TYR A 80 -10.57 -12.52 10.23
N LYS A 81 -11.42 -11.49 10.30
CA LYS A 81 -12.62 -11.48 11.15
C LYS A 81 -13.60 -12.57 10.74
N LYS A 82 -13.83 -12.77 9.43
CA LYS A 82 -14.72 -13.82 8.91
C LYS A 82 -14.21 -15.23 9.24
N LEU A 83 -12.92 -15.48 9.07
CA LEU A 83 -12.30 -16.77 9.41
C LEU A 83 -12.35 -17.06 10.91
N THR A 84 -12.12 -16.04 11.73
CA THR A 84 -12.16 -16.18 13.20
C THR A 84 -13.58 -16.48 13.69
N ARG A 85 -14.61 -15.83 13.11
CA ARG A 85 -16.02 -16.13 13.43
C ARG A 85 -16.38 -17.56 13.07
N LYS A 86 -16.06 -18.02 11.85
CA LYS A 86 -16.34 -19.39 11.40
C LYS A 86 -15.72 -20.44 12.33
N LYS A 87 -14.45 -20.24 12.74
CA LYS A 87 -13.76 -21.15 13.66
C LYS A 87 -14.39 -21.22 15.05
N PHE A 88 -15.11 -20.19 15.48
CA PHE A 88 -15.85 -20.18 16.74
C PHE A 88 -17.16 -20.97 16.60
N ASP A 89 -17.89 -20.75 15.51
CA ASP A 89 -19.14 -21.47 15.23
C ASP A 89 -18.89 -22.98 15.09
N ASP A 90 -17.82 -23.39 14.39
CA ASP A 90 -17.41 -24.79 14.23
C ASP A 90 -16.98 -25.49 15.55
N LYS A 91 -16.71 -24.73 16.61
CA LYS A 91 -16.35 -25.27 17.94
C LYS A 91 -17.52 -25.33 18.91
N ALA A 92 -18.64 -24.69 18.59
CA ALA A 92 -19.81 -24.56 19.46
C ALA A 92 -20.95 -25.53 19.13
N GLY A 93 -20.89 -26.24 18.00
CA GLY A 93 -21.78 -27.34 17.62
C GLY A 93 -21.09 -28.69 17.74
#